data_AF-A0A933J034-F1
#
_entry.id   AF-A0A933J034-F1
#
_cell.length_a   1.000
_cell.length_b   1.000
_cell.length_c   1.000
_cell.angle_alpha   90.00
_cell.angle_beta   90.00
_cell.angle_gamma   90.00
#
_symmetry.space_group_name_H-M   'P 1'
#
loop_
_entity.id
_entity.type
_entity.pdbx_description
1 polymer ?
#
loop_
_entity_poly.entity_id
_entity_poly.type
_entity_poly.pdbx_seq_one_letter_code
_entity_poly.pdbx_strand_id
1 'polypeptide(L)'
;MDNKQQILEGSNAIAQTIKNIRPAVISAYPITPQTHIVEDLAKFKADGQADYEYVRAESEFAAASIVLGASAAGVRAYSATSSQG
;
A
#
# COMPACT_ATOMS: atom_id res chain seq x y z
N MET A 1 5.99 5.04 25.07
CA MET A 1 5.65 5.36 23.67
C MET A 1 5.33 6.84 23.65
N ASP A 2 6.16 7.66 23.00
CA ASP A 2 5.89 9.10 22.89
C ASP A 2 4.65 9.30 22.04
N ASN A 3 3.60 9.86 22.64
CA ASN A 3 2.32 10.08 21.98
C ASN A 3 2.40 11.36 21.14
N LYS A 4 3.10 11.28 20.02
CA LYS A 4 3.34 12.42 19.12
C LYS A 4 2.12 12.62 18.21
N GLN A 5 1.33 13.66 18.50
CA GLN A 5 0.27 14.10 17.59
C GLN A 5 0.87 14.85 16.40
N GLN A 6 0.46 14.47 15.19
CA GLN A 6 0.89 15.09 13.94
C GLN A 6 -0.33 15.37 13.06
N ILE A 7 -0.35 16.51 12.38
CA ILE A 7 -1.33 16.79 11.32
C ILE A 7 -0.77 16.16 10.04
N LEU A 8 -1.53 15.24 9.46
CA LEU A 8 -1.15 14.50 8.26
C LEU A 8 -2.26 14.57 7.22
N GLU A 9 -1.88 14.52 5.95
CA GLU A 9 -2.82 14.14 4.90
C GLU A 9 -3.32 12.71 5.14
N GLY A 10 -4.60 12.44 4.87
CA GLY A 10 -5.20 11.12 5.13
C GLY A 10 -4.49 9.98 4.37
N SER A 11 -4.06 10.23 3.14
CA SER A 11 -3.29 9.29 2.32
C SER A 11 -1.96 8.90 2.99
N ASN A 12 -1.22 9.89 3.48
CA ASN A 12 0.05 9.67 4.19
C ASN A 12 -0.18 8.92 5.51
N ALA A 13 -1.24 9.24 6.25
CA ALA A 13 -1.61 8.51 7.46
C ALA A 13 -1.90 7.03 7.17
N ILE A 14 -2.57 6.72 6.05
CA ILE A 14 -2.79 5.35 5.59
C ILE A 14 -1.45 4.69 5.24
N ALA A 15 -0.59 5.33 4.43
CA ALA A 15 0.70 4.77 4.03
C ALA A 15 1.59 4.44 5.24
N GLN A 16 1.66 5.32 6.24
CA GLN A 16 2.38 5.08 7.50
C GLN A 16 1.80 3.87 8.26
N THR A 17 0.47 3.78 8.32
CA THR A 17 -0.22 2.66 8.98
C THR A 17 0.09 1.35 8.28
N ILE A 18 -0.01 1.30 6.94
CA ILE A 18 0.28 0.12 6.13
C ILE A 18 1.73 -0.33 6.30
N LYS A 19 2.69 0.61 6.28
CA LYS A 19 4.09 0.31 6.61
C LYS A 19 4.22 -0.36 7.98
N ASN A 20 3.56 0.18 9.00
CA ASN A 20 3.69 -0.28 10.38
C ASN A 20 3.04 -1.65 10.64
N ILE A 21 1.96 -2.00 9.92
CA ILE A 21 1.35 -3.33 10.03
C ILE A 21 2.10 -4.41 9.23
N ARG A 22 3.15 -4.05 8.49
CA ARG A 22 4.06 -4.96 7.78
C ARG A 22 3.30 -6.01 6.96
N PRO A 23 2.61 -5.62 5.87
CA PRO A 23 2.16 -6.60 4.89
C PRO A 23 3.39 -7.29 4.27
N ALA A 24 3.19 -8.46 3.67
CA ALA A 24 4.23 -9.10 2.87
C ALA A 24 4.16 -8.65 1.40
N VAL A 25 2.97 -8.29 0.92
CA VAL A 25 2.73 -7.89 -0.48
C VAL A 25 1.90 -6.62 -0.53
N ILE A 26 2.32 -5.69 -1.38
CA ILE A 26 1.54 -4.54 -1.79
C ILE A 26 1.38 -4.63 -3.30
N SER A 27 0.14 -4.60 -3.80
CA SER A 27 -0.14 -4.50 -5.23
C SER A 27 -0.77 -3.15 -5.53
N ALA A 28 -0.20 -2.42 -6.48
CA ALA A 28 -0.57 -1.05 -6.75
C ALA A 28 -0.79 -0.78 -8.24
N TYR A 29 -1.88 -0.08 -8.51
CA TYR A 29 -2.16 0.60 -9.77
C TYR A 29 -2.59 2.05 -9.46
N PRO A 30 -2.01 3.07 -10.12
CA PRO A 30 -2.27 4.47 -9.77
C PRO A 30 -3.60 4.97 -10.35
N ILE A 31 -4.48 5.49 -9.47
CA ILE A 31 -5.70 6.22 -9.85
C ILE A 31 -5.97 7.34 -8.84
N THR A 32 -6.27 8.54 -9.32
CA THR A 32 -6.59 9.70 -8.47
C THR A 32 -7.90 9.46 -7.70
N PRO A 33 -8.01 9.83 -6.41
CA PRO A 33 -7.03 10.53 -5.56
C PRO A 33 -6.13 9.64 -4.70
N GLN A 34 -6.29 8.30 -4.71
CA GLN A 34 -5.50 7.44 -3.83
C GLN A 34 -4.00 7.38 -4.16
N THR A 35 -3.59 7.83 -5.35
CA THR A 35 -2.21 7.77 -5.87
C THR A 35 -1.13 8.11 -4.84
N HIS A 36 -1.35 9.10 -3.96
CA HIS A 36 -0.40 9.48 -2.91
C HIS A 36 -0.05 8.31 -1.97
N ILE A 37 -1.02 7.42 -1.68
CA ILE A 37 -0.81 6.25 -0.82
C ILE A 37 0.20 5.29 -1.44
N VAL A 38 -0.02 4.93 -2.72
CA VAL A 38 0.84 3.96 -3.41
C VAL A 38 2.21 4.55 -3.72
N GLU A 39 2.32 5.85 -3.99
CA GLU A 39 3.60 6.55 -4.13
C GLU A 39 4.42 6.55 -2.84
N ASP A 40 3.81 6.87 -1.69
CA ASP A 40 4.48 6.83 -0.39
C ASP A 40 4.94 5.41 -0.03
N LEU A 41 4.11 4.39 -0.33
CA LEU A 41 4.48 2.98 -0.13
C LEU A 41 5.63 2.54 -1.04
N ALA A 42 5.64 2.95 -2.31
CA ALA A 42 6.77 2.69 -3.20
C ALA A 42 8.06 3.33 -2.65
N LYS A 43 7.96 4.57 -2.13
CA LYS A 43 9.07 5.28 -1.53
C LYS A 43 9.59 4.61 -0.25
N PHE A 44 8.71 4.17 0.65
CA PHE A 44 9.16 3.44 1.85
C PHE A 44 9.91 2.15 1.52
N LYS A 45 9.51 1.43 0.47
CA LYS A 45 10.26 0.25 0.00
C LYS A 45 11.61 0.66 -0.59
N ALA A 46 11.65 1.67 -1.44
CA ALA A 46 12.88 2.15 -2.07
C ALA A 46 13.90 2.68 -1.04
N ASP A 47 13.42 3.34 0.01
CA ASP A 47 14.24 3.88 1.10
C ASP A 47 14.66 2.79 2.12
N GLY A 48 14.29 1.52 1.93
CA GLY A 48 14.58 0.43 2.86
C GLY A 48 13.83 0.52 4.20
N GLN A 49 12.78 1.33 4.28
CA GLN A 49 11.95 1.51 5.48
C GLN A 49 10.84 0.45 5.60
N ALA A 50 10.67 -0.39 4.58
CA ALA A 50 9.67 -1.45 4.55
C ALA A 50 10.16 -2.69 3.78
N ASP A 51 9.68 -3.86 4.20
CA ASP A 51 10.16 -5.15 3.70
C ASP A 51 9.09 -5.93 2.88
N TYR A 52 7.98 -5.30 2.51
CA TYR A 52 7.01 -5.93 1.60
C TYR A 52 7.53 -6.02 0.17
N GLU A 53 7.01 -6.95 -0.60
CA GLU A 53 7.11 -6.93 -2.06
C GLU A 53 6.15 -5.87 -2.63
N TYR A 54 6.65 -4.97 -3.48
CA TYR A 54 5.84 -3.91 -4.09
C TYR A 54 5.62 -4.22 -5.57
N VAL A 55 4.44 -4.71 -5.90
CA VAL A 55 4.08 -5.14 -7.26
C VAL A 55 3.33 -4.03 -7.97
N ARG A 56 3.88 -3.56 -9.09
CA ARG A 56 3.22 -2.62 -10.01
C ARG A 56 2.31 -3.42 -10.95
N ALA A 57 1.02 -3.42 -10.67
CA ALA A 57 0.03 -4.10 -11.51
C ALA A 57 -0.25 -3.30 -12.80
N GLU A 58 -0.78 -3.95 -13.83
CA GLU A 58 -1.18 -3.34 -15.10
C GLU A 58 -2.61 -2.77 -15.10
N SER A 59 -3.44 -3.17 -14.12
CA SER A 59 -4.81 -2.70 -13.91
C SER A 59 -5.24 -2.91 -12.46
N GLU A 60 -6.34 -2.31 -12.04
CA GLU A 60 -6.92 -2.53 -10.71
C GLU A 60 -7.48 -3.94 -10.54
N PHE A 61 -8.02 -4.54 -11.61
CA PHE A 61 -8.43 -5.95 -11.60
C PHE A 61 -7.25 -6.89 -11.35
N ALA A 62 -6.10 -6.60 -11.97
CA ALA A 62 -4.87 -7.33 -11.72
C ALA A 62 -4.36 -7.09 -10.29
N ALA A 63 -4.43 -5.85 -9.79
CA ALA A 63 -4.05 -5.54 -8.42
C ALA A 63 -4.89 -6.32 -7.40
N ALA A 64 -6.21 -6.40 -7.62
CA ALA A 64 -7.14 -7.20 -6.83
C ALA A 64 -6.80 -8.70 -6.88
N SER A 65 -6.48 -9.22 -8.07
CA SER A 65 -6.10 -10.63 -8.27
C SER A 65 -4.80 -10.98 -7.54
N ILE A 66 -3.81 -10.08 -7.56
CA ILE A 66 -2.53 -10.28 -6.86
C ILE A 66 -2.73 -10.33 -5.35
N VAL A 67 -3.48 -9.39 -4.76
CA VAL A 67 -3.72 -9.41 -3.30
C VAL A 67 -4.58 -10.58 -2.86
N LEU A 68 -5.51 -11.04 -3.71
CA LEU A 68 -6.27 -12.27 -3.45
C LEU A 68 -5.33 -13.49 -3.41
N GLY A 69 -4.43 -13.63 -4.39
CA GLY A 69 -3.44 -14.70 -4.43
C GLY A 69 -2.48 -14.67 -3.23
N ALA A 70 -1.98 -13.49 -2.86
CA ALA A 70 -1.13 -13.31 -1.69
C ALA A 70 -1.85 -13.69 -0.39
N SER A 71 -3.12 -13.27 -0.24
CA SER A 71 -3.96 -13.66 0.89
C SER A 71 -4.18 -15.18 0.95
N ALA A 72 -4.49 -15.81 -0.19
CA ALA A 72 -4.65 -17.26 -0.30
C ALA A 72 -3.36 -18.04 0.04
N ALA A 73 -2.18 -17.44 -0.18
CA ALA A 73 -0.89 -17.97 0.24
C ALA A 73 -0.58 -17.79 1.74
N GLY A 74 -1.47 -17.15 2.50
CA GLY A 74 -1.38 -17.01 3.96
C GLY A 74 -0.64 -15.76 4.44
N VAL A 75 -0.45 -14.75 3.59
CA VAL A 75 0.24 -13.50 3.97
C VAL A 75 -0.69 -12.29 3.97
N ARG A 76 -0.38 -11.29 4.79
CA ARG A 76 -1.07 -9.99 4.75
C ARG A 76 -0.72 -9.27 3.44
N ALA A 77 -1.76 -8.85 2.72
CA ALA A 77 -1.64 -8.10 1.48
C ALA A 77 -2.42 -6.79 1.54
N TYR A 78 -2.00 -5.80 0.77
CA TYR A 78 -2.66 -4.50 0.66
C TYR A 78 -2.73 -4.01 -0.78
N SER A 79 -3.84 -3.36 -1.13
CA SER A 79 -4.00 -2.56 -2.36
C SER A 79 -4.88 -1.35 -2.05
N ALA A 80 -4.83 -0.34 -2.92
CA ALA A 80 -5.65 0.86 -2.85
C ALA A 80 -6.19 1.20 -4.24
N THR A 81 -7.47 1.56 -4.32
CA THR A 81 -8.15 1.95 -5.57
C THR A 81 -9.06 3.17 -5.33
N SER A 82 -9.66 3.71 -6.39
CA SER A 82 -10.65 4.79 -6.33
C SER A 82 -11.64 4.72 -7.50
N SER A 83 -12.93 4.82 -7.20
CA SER A 83 -14.02 4.91 -8.20
C SER A 83 -14.07 3.75 -9.20
N GLN A 84 -13.49 3.91 -10.39
CA GLN A 84 -13.60 2.96 -11.51
C GLN A 84 -12.62 1.79 -11.44
N GLY A 85 -11.58 1.94 -10.61
CA GLY A 85 -10.60 0.90 -10.39
C GLY A 85 -11.13 -0.22 -9.50
#